data_AF-A0A250XEJ0-F1
#
_entry.id   AF-A0A250XEJ0-F1
#
_cell.length_a   1.000
_cell.length_b   1.000
_cell.length_c   1.000
_cell.angle_alpha   90.00
_cell.angle_beta   90.00
_cell.angle_gamma   90.00
#
_symmetry.space_group_name_H-M   'P 1'
#
loop_
_entity.id
_entity.type
_entity.pdbx_description
1 polymer ?
#
loop_
_entity_poly.entity_id
_entity_poly.type
_entity_poly.pdbx_seq_one_letter_code
_entity_poly.pdbx_strand_id
1 'polypeptide(L)'
;MTSSLGSTAIRVAGALSGAVFVPSLSETVQILRLEISRLLGVEDCSSIKLILGGKTLQDSQLLSALNLGPTSRVLVTRGQAASHPVNAETEKLETLERLCRVVENLSGGNEKEGRYQLSLENQAGSQVRFKPEDQRALIMGLTMHQRGKKSMLKGDFITAQEELLLAEEAFGICDPGLIANIDNVGMVMLDIVWCAYKLQDSRRLAVCRDRLTRARQAFTQAYGPNLERARKLNGAFQPEQATFVRLGALEGVVSYYAGDLEAASAGLSAAKEKLLKLKVSDHYLLMLQDMGYEVKESTRALRFSGNDIDAAVHFISQQRGLEKERKAKRLRQQEWSQERAKYGRTTSGAFVDVEPLDIICNMGYEKSIVAEALRQTDNDASAALETVLDPSKRAAIALQLALTASNAQPDQAAEAASNDSRTQQLAKALARSMAEAMQGVETPTPSGAASSCQSTHVAVAQNVHPPDGAEKSADPCEVQEAEPFQSEKDTELENEIVASVQGGADPLDAYDMNLTEEEDVINTFLALLLSQSG
;
A
#
# COMPACT_ATOMS: atom_id res chain seq x y z
N MET A 1 -46.94 -29.18 -7.17
CA MET A 1 -46.74 -30.61 -6.90
C MET A 1 -47.51 -31.40 -7.94
N THR A 2 -46.82 -31.99 -8.91
CA THR A 2 -47.38 -32.90 -9.90
C THR A 2 -46.50 -34.14 -9.91
N SER A 3 -46.90 -35.15 -9.14
CA SER A 3 -46.29 -36.48 -9.13
C SER A 3 -46.69 -37.24 -10.39
N SER A 4 -45.79 -37.36 -11.36
CA SER A 4 -45.93 -38.36 -12.42
C SER A 4 -45.69 -39.74 -11.80
N LEU A 5 -46.70 -40.60 -11.86
CA LEU A 5 -46.62 -42.02 -11.46
C LEU A 5 -45.44 -42.69 -12.19
N GLY A 6 -44.39 -43.02 -11.45
CA GLY A 6 -43.20 -43.73 -11.96
C GLY A 6 -41.86 -43.23 -11.42
N SER A 7 -41.78 -41.98 -10.93
CA SER A 7 -40.49 -41.40 -10.55
C SER A 7 -39.95 -41.92 -9.21
N THR A 8 -38.71 -42.40 -9.19
CA THR A 8 -37.98 -42.76 -7.97
C THR A 8 -37.34 -41.52 -7.36
N ALA A 9 -37.52 -41.33 -6.05
CA ALA A 9 -36.93 -40.21 -5.31
C ALA A 9 -35.52 -40.56 -4.79
N ILE A 10 -34.52 -39.80 -5.23
CA ILE A 10 -33.13 -39.90 -4.76
C ILE A 10 -32.86 -38.74 -3.82
N ARG A 11 -32.30 -39.03 -2.63
CA ARG A 11 -31.94 -37.99 -1.66
C ARG A 11 -30.59 -37.39 -2.00
N VAL A 12 -30.56 -36.07 -2.06
CA VAL A 12 -29.43 -35.28 -2.50
C VAL A 12 -29.07 -34.24 -1.42
N ALA A 13 -27.77 -33.99 -1.23
CA ALA A 13 -27.24 -33.01 -0.28
C ALA A 13 -26.05 -32.25 -0.90
N GLY A 14 -25.68 -31.09 -0.36
CA GLY A 14 -24.59 -30.26 -0.89
C GLY A 14 -25.13 -29.02 -1.63
N ALA A 15 -24.63 -28.75 -2.84
CA ALA A 15 -25.04 -27.60 -3.65
C ALA A 15 -26.55 -27.60 -3.99
N LEU A 16 -27.16 -28.79 -4.02
CA LEU A 16 -28.60 -29.00 -4.04
C LEU A 16 -28.96 -29.91 -2.86
N SER A 17 -29.96 -29.53 -2.06
CA SER A 17 -30.45 -30.36 -0.96
C SER A 17 -31.94 -30.65 -1.12
N GLY A 18 -32.33 -31.92 -1.06
CA GLY A 18 -33.72 -32.35 -1.22
C GLY A 18 -33.86 -33.73 -1.87
N ALA A 19 -35.07 -34.04 -2.34
CA ALA A 19 -35.36 -35.23 -3.13
C ALA A 19 -35.42 -34.85 -4.62
N VAL A 20 -34.59 -35.51 -5.44
CA VAL A 20 -34.62 -35.38 -6.90
C VAL A 20 -35.32 -36.60 -7.46
N PHE A 21 -36.27 -36.36 -8.37
CA PHE A 21 -37.11 -37.41 -8.94
C PHE A 21 -36.55 -37.84 -10.29
N VAL A 22 -36.20 -39.12 -10.41
CA VAL A 22 -35.71 -39.71 -11.67
C VAL A 22 -36.76 -40.70 -12.20
N PRO A 23 -36.99 -40.81 -13.52
CA PRO A 23 -38.03 -41.68 -14.08
C PRO A 23 -37.91 -43.16 -13.72
N SER A 24 -36.69 -43.70 -13.61
CA SER A 24 -36.47 -45.09 -13.17
C SER A 24 -35.05 -45.30 -12.63
N LEU A 25 -34.82 -46.34 -11.83
CA LEU A 25 -33.48 -46.75 -11.36
C LEU A 25 -32.66 -47.47 -12.43
N SER A 26 -33.25 -47.83 -13.57
CA SER A 26 -32.53 -48.39 -14.72
C SER A 26 -31.84 -47.33 -15.58
N GLU A 27 -31.98 -46.04 -15.25
CA GLU A 27 -31.32 -44.95 -15.96
C GLU A 27 -29.84 -44.79 -15.55
N THR A 28 -29.10 -44.04 -16.36
CA THR A 28 -27.69 -43.69 -16.07
C THR A 28 -27.57 -42.49 -15.14
N VAL A 29 -26.41 -42.36 -14.50
CA VAL A 29 -26.03 -41.20 -13.66
C VAL A 29 -26.12 -39.88 -14.43
N GLN A 30 -25.96 -39.90 -15.75
CA GLN A 30 -26.11 -38.72 -16.61
C GLN A 30 -27.50 -38.08 -16.52
N ILE A 31 -28.57 -38.88 -16.43
CA ILE A 31 -29.95 -38.37 -16.35
C ILE A 31 -30.19 -37.71 -14.98
N LEU A 32 -29.63 -38.28 -13.91
CA LEU A 32 -29.64 -37.65 -12.59
C LEU A 32 -28.87 -36.32 -12.59
N ARG A 33 -27.72 -36.26 -13.26
CA ARG A 33 -26.90 -35.04 -13.39
C ARG A 33 -27.63 -33.96 -14.19
N LEU A 34 -28.32 -34.32 -15.27
CA LEU A 34 -29.15 -33.39 -16.07
C LEU A 34 -30.27 -32.78 -15.24
N GLU A 35 -31.00 -33.61 -14.47
CA GLU A 35 -32.10 -33.12 -13.65
C GLU A 35 -31.62 -32.24 -12.50
N ILE A 36 -30.47 -32.56 -11.89
CA ILE A 36 -29.81 -31.70 -10.91
C ILE A 36 -29.34 -30.39 -11.54
N SER A 37 -28.82 -30.41 -12.77
CA SER A 37 -28.43 -29.20 -13.51
C SER A 37 -29.61 -28.28 -13.79
N ARG A 38 -30.75 -28.87 -14.20
CA ARG A 38 -32.02 -28.16 -14.42
C ARG A 38 -32.53 -27.49 -13.14
N LEU A 39 -32.46 -28.18 -12.01
CA LEU A 39 -32.88 -27.65 -10.71
C LEU A 39 -31.92 -26.59 -10.14
N LEU A 40 -30.63 -26.67 -10.48
CA LEU A 40 -29.62 -25.69 -10.08
C LEU A 40 -29.51 -24.48 -11.02
N GLY A 41 -30.15 -24.52 -12.19
CA GLY A 41 -30.06 -23.47 -13.21
C GLY A 41 -28.67 -23.35 -13.84
N VAL A 42 -27.98 -24.49 -14.04
CA VAL A 42 -26.65 -24.54 -14.66
C VAL A 42 -26.76 -25.18 -16.04
N GLU A 43 -26.21 -24.53 -17.07
CA GLU A 43 -26.25 -25.05 -18.45
C GLU A 43 -25.21 -26.18 -18.67
N ASP A 44 -24.05 -26.08 -18.02
CA ASP A 44 -22.97 -27.07 -18.13
C ASP A 44 -23.08 -28.20 -17.10
N CYS A 45 -23.58 -29.36 -17.54
CA CYS A 45 -23.68 -30.56 -16.70
C CYS A 45 -22.31 -31.08 -16.22
N SER A 46 -21.23 -30.82 -16.97
CA SER A 46 -19.85 -31.21 -16.63
C SER A 46 -19.34 -30.56 -15.33
N SER A 47 -19.94 -29.44 -14.93
CA SER A 47 -19.61 -28.71 -13.71
C SER A 47 -20.20 -29.33 -12.43
N ILE A 48 -20.99 -30.40 -12.53
CA ILE A 48 -21.70 -30.98 -11.37
C ILE A 48 -21.06 -32.31 -10.99
N LYS A 49 -20.24 -32.37 -9.95
CA LYS A 49 -19.70 -33.65 -9.44
C LYS A 49 -20.70 -34.29 -8.48
N LEU A 50 -21.03 -35.55 -8.71
CA LEU A 50 -21.89 -36.36 -7.85
C LEU A 50 -21.02 -37.35 -7.07
N ILE A 51 -21.14 -37.37 -5.74
CA ILE A 51 -20.33 -38.20 -4.85
C ILE A 51 -21.24 -39.06 -3.98
N LEU A 52 -20.98 -40.37 -3.90
CA LEU A 52 -21.69 -41.28 -3.02
C LEU A 52 -20.67 -42.15 -2.26
N GLY A 53 -20.73 -42.13 -0.92
CA GLY A 53 -19.82 -42.93 -0.08
C GLY A 53 -18.34 -42.67 -0.33
N GLY A 54 -17.97 -41.42 -0.66
CA GLY A 54 -16.58 -41.03 -0.95
C GLY A 54 -16.11 -41.32 -2.38
N LYS A 55 -16.95 -41.90 -3.25
CA LYS A 55 -16.62 -42.15 -4.67
C LYS A 55 -17.36 -41.18 -5.58
N THR A 56 -16.64 -40.61 -6.55
CA THR A 56 -17.25 -39.77 -7.60
C THR A 56 -17.94 -40.65 -8.63
N LEU A 57 -19.21 -40.36 -8.92
CA LEU A 57 -20.02 -41.12 -9.86
C LEU A 57 -19.67 -40.74 -11.31
N GLN A 58 -19.55 -41.76 -12.16
CA GLN A 58 -19.29 -41.60 -13.59
C GLN A 58 -20.59 -41.68 -14.38
N ASP A 59 -20.68 -40.94 -15.48
CA ASP A 59 -21.92 -40.77 -16.26
C ASP A 59 -22.40 -42.05 -16.94
N SER A 60 -21.49 -42.99 -17.22
CA SER A 60 -21.78 -44.30 -17.82
C SER A 60 -22.34 -45.33 -16.85
N GLN A 61 -22.38 -45.05 -15.55
CA GLN A 61 -22.88 -45.99 -14.54
C GLN A 61 -24.41 -45.96 -14.47
N LEU A 62 -25.00 -47.14 -14.28
CA LEU A 62 -26.44 -47.30 -14.03
C LEU A 62 -26.75 -46.96 -12.57
N LEU A 63 -27.87 -46.26 -12.34
CA LEU A 63 -28.33 -45.92 -10.99
C LEU A 63 -28.67 -47.18 -10.17
N SER A 64 -29.08 -48.28 -10.81
CA SER A 64 -29.33 -49.57 -10.17
C SER A 64 -28.06 -50.28 -9.70
N ALA A 65 -26.92 -49.98 -10.31
CA ALA A 65 -25.61 -50.51 -9.89
C ALA A 65 -25.04 -49.72 -8.68
N LEU A 66 -25.62 -48.55 -8.39
CA LEU A 66 -25.35 -47.81 -7.17
C LEU A 66 -26.30 -48.34 -6.11
N ASN A 67 -25.79 -48.90 -5.01
CA ASN A 67 -26.59 -49.40 -3.89
C ASN A 67 -27.30 -48.25 -3.14
N LEU A 68 -28.23 -47.57 -3.80
CA LEU A 68 -29.02 -46.46 -3.31
C LEU A 68 -30.14 -47.04 -2.41
N GLY A 69 -29.85 -47.17 -1.12
CA GLY A 69 -30.86 -47.49 -0.12
C GLY A 69 -31.70 -46.26 0.27
N PRO A 70 -32.77 -46.44 1.07
CA PRO A 70 -33.64 -45.34 1.53
C PRO A 70 -32.92 -44.30 2.41
N THR A 71 -31.72 -44.63 2.89
CA THR A 71 -30.86 -43.77 3.72
C THR A 71 -29.65 -43.21 2.96
N SER A 72 -29.40 -43.65 1.72
CA SER A 72 -28.27 -43.17 0.92
C SER A 72 -28.49 -41.72 0.49
N ARG A 73 -27.46 -40.89 0.65
CA ARG A 73 -27.46 -39.48 0.21
C ARG A 73 -26.36 -39.28 -0.83
N VAL A 74 -26.74 -38.74 -2.00
CA VAL A 74 -25.79 -38.32 -3.03
C VAL A 74 -25.35 -36.88 -2.71
N LEU A 75 -24.05 -36.67 -2.54
CA LEU A 75 -23.48 -35.34 -2.37
C LEU A 75 -23.27 -34.71 -3.74
N VAL A 76 -23.85 -33.54 -3.96
CA VAL A 76 -23.68 -32.72 -5.15
C VAL A 76 -22.70 -31.62 -4.83
N THR A 77 -21.59 -31.61 -5.55
CA THR A 77 -20.62 -30.52 -5.51
C THR A 77 -20.57 -29.87 -6.88
N ARG A 78 -20.59 -28.54 -6.91
CA ARG A 78 -20.33 -27.80 -8.13
C ARG A 78 -18.82 -27.76 -8.32
N GLY A 79 -18.30 -28.59 -9.21
CA GLY A 79 -16.95 -28.39 -9.75
C GLY A 79 -17.01 -27.21 -10.71
N GLN A 80 -16.19 -26.18 -10.50
CA GLN A 80 -16.10 -25.09 -11.47
C GLN A 80 -15.81 -25.71 -12.85
N ALA A 81 -16.67 -25.41 -13.84
CA ALA A 81 -16.28 -25.58 -15.23
C ALA A 81 -14.96 -24.81 -15.39
N ALA A 82 -13.94 -25.48 -15.91
CA ALA A 82 -12.59 -24.98 -16.10
C ALA A 82 -12.56 -23.84 -17.13
N SER A 83 -13.11 -22.69 -16.77
CA SER A 83 -13.10 -21.45 -17.55
C SER A 83 -12.54 -20.26 -16.79
N HIS A 84 -12.05 -20.47 -15.56
CA HIS A 84 -11.13 -19.53 -14.92
C HIS A 84 -9.75 -20.21 -14.86
N PRO A 85 -8.67 -19.54 -15.29
CA PRO A 85 -7.35 -20.14 -15.26
C PRO A 85 -7.01 -20.38 -13.79
N VAL A 86 -6.81 -21.65 -13.42
CA VAL A 86 -6.31 -22.05 -12.10
C VAL A 86 -5.09 -21.22 -11.70
N ASN A 87 -4.30 -20.80 -12.69
CA ASN A 87 -3.17 -19.89 -12.53
C ASN A 87 -3.54 -18.54 -11.90
N ALA A 88 -4.70 -17.93 -12.23
CA ALA A 88 -5.07 -16.63 -11.67
C ALA A 88 -5.54 -16.72 -10.21
N GLU A 89 -6.20 -17.82 -9.82
CA GLU A 89 -6.55 -18.04 -8.40
C GLU A 89 -5.30 -18.36 -7.57
N THR A 90 -4.37 -19.16 -8.09
CA THR A 90 -3.09 -19.41 -7.40
C THR A 90 -2.24 -18.14 -7.31
N GLU A 91 -2.18 -17.33 -8.38
CA GLU A 91 -1.48 -16.04 -8.37
C GLU A 91 -2.12 -15.09 -7.36
N LYS A 92 -3.45 -15.02 -7.28
CA LYS A 92 -4.18 -14.24 -6.27
C LYS A 92 -3.82 -14.70 -4.85
N LEU A 93 -3.87 -16.00 -4.57
CA LEU A 93 -3.49 -16.55 -3.25
C LEU A 93 -2.04 -16.23 -2.90
N GLU A 94 -1.10 -16.40 -3.83
CA GLU A 94 0.30 -16.02 -3.63
C GLU A 94 0.46 -14.53 -3.35
N THR A 95 -0.28 -13.66 -4.05
CA THR A 95 -0.23 -12.21 -3.80
C THR A 95 -0.79 -11.85 -2.42
N LEU A 96 -1.84 -12.54 -1.96
CA LEU A 96 -2.40 -12.35 -0.62
C LEU A 96 -1.42 -12.82 0.45
N GLU A 97 -0.79 -13.98 0.27
CA GLU A 97 0.24 -14.49 1.19
C GLU A 97 1.44 -13.56 1.29
N ARG A 98 1.92 -13.02 0.16
CA ARG A 98 2.99 -12.01 0.15
C ARG A 98 2.57 -10.74 0.88
N LEU A 99 1.33 -10.28 0.66
CA LEU A 99 0.82 -9.10 1.33
C LEU A 99 0.73 -9.30 2.85
N CYS A 100 0.27 -10.46 3.31
CA CYS A 100 0.31 -10.80 4.74
C CYS A 100 1.72 -10.72 5.31
N ARG A 101 2.73 -11.28 4.62
CA ARG A 101 4.14 -11.21 5.05
C ARG A 101 4.67 -9.78 5.11
N VAL A 102 4.35 -8.95 4.12
CA VAL A 102 4.78 -7.55 4.10
C VAL A 102 4.12 -6.75 5.22
N VAL A 103 2.82 -6.95 5.48
CA VAL A 103 2.12 -6.33 6.62
C VAL A 103 2.71 -6.80 7.95
N GLU A 104 3.08 -8.08 8.07
CA GLU A 104 3.79 -8.60 9.24
C GLU A 104 5.14 -7.88 9.46
N ASN A 105 5.92 -7.66 8.40
CA ASN A 105 7.18 -6.91 8.48
C ASN A 105 6.98 -5.45 8.90
N LEU A 106 6.00 -4.76 8.29
CA LEU A 106 5.68 -3.35 8.57
C LEU A 106 5.12 -3.13 9.99
N SER A 107 4.45 -4.14 10.54
CA SER A 107 3.93 -4.12 11.92
C SER A 107 4.94 -4.59 12.98
N GLY A 108 5.87 -5.47 12.60
CA GLY A 108 6.74 -6.23 13.52
C GLY A 108 7.98 -5.48 14.01
N GLY A 109 8.32 -4.33 13.42
CA GLY A 109 9.42 -3.49 13.91
C GLY A 109 10.80 -4.17 13.80
N ASN A 110 11.19 -4.60 12.60
CA ASN A 110 12.60 -4.94 12.36
C ASN A 110 13.39 -3.63 12.15
N GLU A 111 14.01 -3.14 13.23
CA GLU A 111 14.87 -1.94 13.25
C GLU A 111 16.10 -2.03 12.33
N LYS A 112 16.45 -3.24 11.85
CA LYS A 112 17.76 -3.52 11.22
C LYS A 112 17.96 -2.89 9.83
N GLU A 113 16.93 -2.34 9.19
CA GLU A 113 17.07 -1.77 7.84
C GLU A 113 16.55 -0.34 7.64
N GLY A 114 16.12 0.36 8.70
CA GLY A 114 15.73 1.78 8.59
C GLY A 114 14.56 2.05 7.63
N ARG A 115 13.77 1.03 7.26
CA ARG A 115 12.62 1.15 6.35
C ARG A 115 11.30 1.02 7.11
N TYR A 116 10.52 2.10 7.02
CA TYR A 116 9.13 2.35 7.44
C TYR A 116 8.55 1.48 8.57
N GLN A 117 8.63 1.98 9.80
CA GLN A 117 7.67 1.59 10.83
C GLN A 117 6.36 2.36 10.61
N LEU A 118 5.27 1.66 10.32
CA LEU A 118 3.95 2.26 10.18
C LEU A 118 3.36 2.57 11.56
N SER A 119 3.68 3.76 12.08
CA SER A 119 3.02 4.31 13.27
C SER A 119 1.66 4.88 12.88
N LEU A 120 0.59 4.32 13.42
CA LEU A 120 -0.76 4.81 13.22
C LEU A 120 -1.01 6.00 14.15
N GLU A 121 -1.45 7.11 13.56
CA GLU A 121 -1.80 8.33 14.27
C GLU A 121 -3.32 8.45 14.38
N ASN A 122 -3.79 9.06 15.47
CA ASN A 122 -5.17 9.50 15.55
C ASN A 122 -5.41 10.79 14.74
N GLN A 123 -6.66 11.25 14.66
CA GLN A 123 -7.05 12.48 13.97
C GLN A 123 -6.36 13.77 14.52
N ALA A 124 -5.67 13.69 15.66
CA ALA A 124 -4.91 14.78 16.26
C ALA A 124 -3.38 14.64 16.04
N GLY A 125 -2.93 13.69 15.21
CA GLY A 125 -1.52 13.44 14.93
C GLY A 125 -0.76 12.78 16.09
N SER A 126 -1.47 12.24 17.08
CA SER A 126 -0.84 11.52 18.20
C SER A 126 -0.74 10.05 17.87
N GLN A 127 0.45 9.48 18.03
CA GLN A 127 0.67 8.04 17.87
C GLN A 127 -0.15 7.26 18.91
N VAL A 128 -0.94 6.30 18.43
CA VAL A 128 -1.68 5.37 19.29
C VAL A 128 -0.89 4.07 19.37
N ARG A 129 -0.70 3.56 20.58
CA ARG A 129 -0.08 2.23 20.78
C ARG A 129 -1.16 1.17 20.64
N PHE A 130 -0.97 0.27 19.67
CA PHE A 130 -1.86 -0.85 19.41
C PHE A 130 -1.22 -2.15 19.91
N LYS A 131 -2.03 -3.18 20.14
CA LYS A 131 -1.50 -4.55 20.22
C LYS A 131 -1.00 -4.95 18.84
N PRO A 132 0.04 -5.80 18.73
CA PRO A 132 0.60 -6.19 17.43
C PRO A 132 -0.44 -6.87 16.52
N GLU A 133 -1.35 -7.66 17.09
CA GLU A 133 -2.45 -8.30 16.36
C GLU A 133 -3.45 -7.27 15.80
N ASP A 134 -3.91 -6.33 16.64
CA ASP A 134 -4.81 -5.24 16.22
C ASP A 134 -4.16 -4.34 15.16
N GLN A 135 -2.87 -4.05 15.30
CA GLN A 135 -2.12 -3.22 14.34
C GLN A 135 -2.03 -3.89 12.97
N ARG A 136 -1.74 -5.19 12.94
CA ARG A 136 -1.71 -5.99 11.68
C ARG A 136 -3.06 -6.01 11.02
N ALA A 137 -4.11 -6.33 11.78
CA ALA A 137 -5.48 -6.39 11.30
C ALA A 137 -5.94 -5.03 10.75
N LEU A 138 -5.58 -3.94 11.42
CA LEU A 138 -5.89 -2.58 11.00
C LEU A 138 -5.15 -2.18 9.70
N ILE A 139 -3.85 -2.43 9.61
CA ILE A 139 -3.07 -2.16 8.38
C ILE A 139 -3.61 -3.00 7.21
N MET A 140 -3.90 -4.28 7.45
CA MET A 140 -4.49 -5.17 6.45
C MET A 140 -5.85 -4.64 5.97
N GLY A 141 -6.74 -4.29 6.89
CA GLY A 141 -8.06 -3.74 6.57
C GLY A 141 -7.99 -2.46 5.75
N LEU A 142 -7.10 -1.53 6.11
CA LEU A 142 -6.90 -0.27 5.38
C LEU A 142 -6.32 -0.50 3.98
N THR A 143 -5.34 -1.39 3.87
CA THR A 143 -4.71 -1.75 2.59
C THR A 143 -5.72 -2.39 1.64
N MET A 144 -6.49 -3.35 2.14
CA MET A 144 -7.50 -4.05 1.34
C MET A 144 -8.64 -3.11 0.93
N HIS A 145 -9.05 -2.18 1.80
CA HIS A 145 -10.04 -1.16 1.45
C HIS A 145 -9.55 -0.25 0.32
N GLN A 146 -8.30 0.23 0.39
CA GLN A 146 -7.66 1.03 -0.65
C GLN A 146 -7.57 0.28 -1.98
N ARG A 147 -7.14 -1.00 -1.97
CA ARG A 147 -7.12 -1.86 -3.16
C ARG A 147 -8.51 -2.05 -3.75
N GLY A 148 -9.50 -2.35 -2.91
CA GLY A 148 -10.90 -2.46 -3.31
C GLY A 148 -11.40 -1.18 -4.01
N LYS A 149 -11.09 0.00 -3.47
CA LYS A 149 -11.39 1.29 -4.13
C LYS A 149 -10.70 1.43 -5.49
N LYS A 150 -9.42 1.08 -5.62
CA LYS A 150 -8.72 1.10 -6.92
C LYS A 150 -9.38 0.15 -7.92
N SER A 151 -9.80 -1.04 -7.48
CA SER A 151 -10.51 -2.03 -8.30
C SER A 151 -11.89 -1.52 -8.74
N MET A 152 -12.64 -0.84 -7.86
CA MET A 152 -13.90 -0.16 -8.20
C MET A 152 -13.71 0.93 -9.26
N LEU A 153 -12.65 1.74 -9.14
CA LEU A 153 -12.34 2.79 -10.13
C LEU A 153 -12.00 2.22 -11.51
N LYS A 154 -11.44 1.00 -11.57
CA LYS A 154 -11.18 0.28 -12.83
C LYS A 154 -12.44 -0.38 -13.40
N GLY A 155 -13.55 -0.40 -12.66
CA GLY A 155 -14.79 -1.08 -13.03
C GLY A 155 -14.81 -2.59 -12.76
N ASP A 156 -13.76 -3.14 -12.13
CA ASP A 156 -13.71 -4.56 -11.73
C ASP A 156 -14.38 -4.75 -10.36
N PHE A 157 -15.71 -4.78 -10.38
CA PHE A 157 -16.52 -4.92 -9.17
C PHE A 157 -16.44 -6.31 -8.54
N ILE A 158 -16.02 -7.34 -9.28
CA ILE A 158 -15.87 -8.70 -8.75
C ILE A 158 -14.65 -8.75 -7.85
N THR A 159 -13.48 -8.36 -8.37
CA THR A 159 -12.24 -8.32 -7.58
C THR A 159 -12.36 -7.33 -6.42
N ALA A 160 -12.98 -6.16 -6.66
CA ALA A 160 -13.23 -5.20 -5.59
C ALA A 160 -14.06 -5.80 -4.45
N GLN A 161 -15.09 -6.60 -4.75
CA GLN A 161 -15.91 -7.22 -3.73
C GLN A 161 -15.11 -8.23 -2.88
N GLU A 162 -14.23 -9.01 -3.50
CA GLU A 162 -13.33 -9.94 -2.79
C GLU A 162 -12.40 -9.18 -1.84
N GLU A 163 -11.73 -8.14 -2.33
CA GLU A 163 -10.81 -7.31 -1.54
C GLU A 163 -11.52 -6.59 -0.38
N LEU A 164 -12.74 -6.07 -0.61
CA LEU A 164 -13.52 -5.40 0.43
C LEU A 164 -14.05 -6.37 1.51
N LEU A 165 -14.39 -7.60 1.15
CA LEU A 165 -14.79 -8.62 2.12
C LEU A 165 -13.62 -9.02 3.02
N LEU A 166 -12.41 -9.16 2.46
CA LEU A 166 -11.19 -9.38 3.24
C LEU A 166 -10.90 -8.19 4.17
N ALA A 167 -11.18 -6.96 3.73
CA ALA A 167 -11.10 -5.79 4.61
C ALA A 167 -12.08 -5.88 5.77
N GLU A 168 -13.36 -6.24 5.53
CA GLU A 168 -14.37 -6.42 6.57
C GLU A 168 -13.96 -7.50 7.59
N GLU A 169 -13.41 -8.62 7.13
CA GLU A 169 -12.89 -9.69 7.97
C GLU A 169 -11.70 -9.23 8.83
N ALA A 170 -10.74 -8.52 8.23
CA ALA A 170 -9.59 -7.98 8.94
C ALA A 170 -10.02 -6.99 10.04
N PHE A 171 -10.95 -6.08 9.76
CA PHE A 171 -11.51 -5.18 10.78
C PHE A 171 -12.26 -5.94 11.89
N GLY A 172 -12.83 -7.10 11.59
CA GLY A 172 -13.51 -7.96 12.57
C GLY A 172 -12.57 -8.61 13.59
N ILE A 173 -11.26 -8.67 13.31
CA ILE A 173 -10.25 -9.19 14.25
C ILE A 173 -9.89 -8.15 15.32
N CYS A 174 -9.97 -6.86 14.98
CA CYS A 174 -9.60 -5.77 15.87
C CYS A 174 -10.53 -5.69 17.10
N ASP A 175 -9.99 -5.22 18.23
CA ASP A 175 -10.80 -4.87 19.41
C ASP A 175 -11.97 -3.92 19.03
N PRO A 176 -13.24 -4.28 19.31
CA PRO A 176 -14.39 -3.42 19.03
C PRO A 176 -14.28 -2.01 19.61
N GLY A 177 -13.61 -1.85 20.76
CA GLY A 177 -13.40 -0.54 21.37
C GLY A 177 -12.48 0.38 20.54
N LEU A 178 -11.57 -0.21 19.78
CA LEU A 178 -10.64 0.51 18.91
C LEU A 178 -11.34 1.03 17.65
N ILE A 179 -12.17 0.19 17.04
CA ILE A 179 -12.84 0.50 15.77
C ILE A 179 -14.15 1.29 15.94
N ALA A 180 -14.70 1.37 17.16
CA ALA A 180 -15.99 2.03 17.43
C ALA A 180 -16.05 3.50 16.97
N ASN A 181 -14.93 4.22 17.04
CA ASN A 181 -14.87 5.63 16.65
C ASN A 181 -14.25 5.86 15.26
N ILE A 182 -13.99 4.79 14.52
CA ILE A 182 -13.37 4.83 13.20
C ILE A 182 -14.47 4.65 12.14
N ASP A 183 -14.55 5.58 11.20
CA ASP A 183 -15.50 5.58 10.08
C ASP A 183 -15.15 4.56 8.98
N ASN A 184 -13.88 4.14 8.86
CA ASN A 184 -13.39 3.20 7.85
C ASN A 184 -14.21 1.90 7.78
N VAL A 185 -14.64 1.35 8.92
CA VAL A 185 -15.48 0.15 8.95
C VAL A 185 -16.82 0.40 8.26
N GLY A 186 -17.44 1.56 8.52
CA GLY A 186 -18.67 1.98 7.85
C GLY A 186 -18.46 2.23 6.35
N MET A 187 -17.31 2.79 5.96
CA MET A 187 -16.96 3.01 4.55
C MET A 187 -16.79 1.69 3.78
N VAL A 188 -16.11 0.70 4.35
CA VAL A 188 -15.98 -0.64 3.73
C VAL A 188 -17.34 -1.27 3.53
N MET A 189 -18.21 -1.24 4.55
CA MET A 189 -19.57 -1.78 4.42
C MET A 189 -20.36 -1.08 3.32
N LEU A 190 -20.25 0.25 3.22
CA LEU A 190 -20.90 1.03 2.17
C LEU A 190 -20.40 0.64 0.78
N ASP A 191 -19.09 0.47 0.61
CA ASP A 191 -18.46 0.08 -0.66
C ASP A 191 -18.81 -1.37 -1.05
N ILE A 192 -18.91 -2.31 -0.10
CA ILE A 192 -19.37 -3.69 -0.36
C ILE A 192 -20.78 -3.68 -0.95
N VAL A 193 -21.68 -2.88 -0.38
CA VAL A 193 -23.07 -2.77 -0.86
C VAL A 193 -23.11 -2.10 -2.22
N TRP A 194 -22.26 -1.11 -2.48
CA TRP A 194 -22.11 -0.50 -3.81
C TRP A 194 -21.67 -1.52 -4.86
N CYS A 195 -20.66 -2.36 -4.56
CA CYS A 195 -20.24 -3.44 -5.45
C CYS A 195 -21.37 -4.44 -5.69
N ALA A 196 -22.11 -4.85 -4.64
CA ALA A 196 -23.25 -5.76 -4.79
C ALA A 196 -24.34 -5.19 -5.70
N TYR A 197 -24.61 -3.89 -5.60
CA TYR A 197 -25.53 -3.17 -6.49
C TYR A 197 -25.01 -3.16 -7.94
N LYS A 198 -23.75 -2.81 -8.17
CA LYS A 198 -23.14 -2.75 -9.51
C LYS A 198 -23.09 -4.12 -10.20
N LEU A 199 -22.92 -5.19 -9.42
CA LEU A 199 -22.99 -6.58 -9.90
C LEU A 199 -24.43 -7.08 -10.14
N GLN A 200 -25.45 -6.27 -9.82
CA GLN A 200 -26.87 -6.62 -9.93
C GLN A 200 -27.26 -7.90 -9.18
N ASP A 201 -26.54 -8.25 -8.11
CA ASP A 201 -26.82 -9.45 -7.33
C ASP A 201 -27.96 -9.22 -6.34
N SER A 202 -29.19 -9.39 -6.83
CA SER A 202 -30.43 -9.26 -6.05
C SER A 202 -30.46 -10.11 -4.78
N ARG A 203 -29.77 -11.26 -4.73
CA ARG A 203 -29.74 -12.14 -3.55
C ARG A 203 -28.86 -11.56 -2.46
N ARG A 204 -27.73 -10.95 -2.83
CA ARG A 204 -26.82 -10.29 -1.86
C ARG A 204 -27.42 -9.01 -1.28
N LEU A 205 -28.28 -8.30 -2.04
CA LEU A 205 -28.92 -7.06 -1.58
C LEU A 205 -29.80 -7.27 -0.33
N ALA A 206 -30.38 -8.45 -0.12
CA ALA A 206 -31.13 -8.76 1.09
C ALA A 206 -30.27 -8.72 2.37
N VAL A 207 -29.01 -9.18 2.27
CA VAL A 207 -28.04 -9.15 3.39
C VAL A 207 -27.36 -7.78 3.51
N CYS A 208 -27.46 -6.93 2.48
CA CYS A 208 -26.89 -5.59 2.48
C CYS A 208 -27.59 -4.63 3.44
N ARG A 209 -28.86 -4.89 3.80
CA ARG A 209 -29.60 -4.06 4.77
C ARG A 209 -28.87 -3.94 6.10
N ASP A 210 -28.42 -5.06 6.65
CA ASP A 210 -27.70 -5.08 7.94
C ASP A 210 -26.33 -4.40 7.85
N ARG A 211 -25.68 -4.45 6.68
CA ARG A 211 -24.44 -3.69 6.45
C ARG A 211 -24.69 -2.18 6.40
N LEU A 212 -25.75 -1.73 5.75
CA LEU A 212 -26.11 -0.32 5.69
C LEU A 212 -26.50 0.24 7.07
N THR A 213 -27.22 -0.52 7.89
CA THR A 213 -27.57 -0.08 9.26
C THR A 213 -26.32 0.04 10.14
N ARG A 214 -25.38 -0.92 10.05
CA ARG A 214 -24.08 -0.84 10.74
C ARG A 214 -23.23 0.33 10.23
N ALA A 215 -23.20 0.56 8.91
CA ALA A 215 -22.50 1.70 8.34
C ALA A 215 -23.06 3.04 8.84
N ARG A 216 -24.40 3.18 8.88
CA ARG A 216 -25.08 4.35 9.45
C ARG A 216 -24.72 4.57 10.92
N GLN A 217 -24.69 3.52 11.72
CA GLN A 217 -24.29 3.59 13.13
C GLN A 217 -22.83 4.02 13.25
N ALA A 218 -21.91 3.43 12.47
CA ALA A 218 -20.50 3.79 12.46
C ALA A 218 -20.29 5.27 12.10
N PHE A 219 -20.95 5.79 11.05
CA PHE A 219 -20.85 7.20 10.69
C PHE A 219 -21.45 8.13 11.75
N THR A 220 -22.55 7.72 12.39
CA THR A 220 -23.14 8.48 13.50
C THR A 220 -22.19 8.52 14.70
N GLN A 221 -21.50 7.41 14.98
CA GLN A 221 -20.49 7.28 16.04
C GLN A 221 -19.15 7.93 15.71
N ALA A 222 -18.83 8.15 14.44
CA ALA A 222 -17.61 8.85 14.02
C ALA A 222 -17.81 10.37 13.89
N TYR A 223 -18.95 10.83 13.33
CA TYR A 223 -19.18 12.25 13.02
C TYR A 223 -20.21 12.93 13.95
N GLY A 224 -21.03 12.14 14.65
CA GLY A 224 -22.18 12.62 15.41
C GLY A 224 -23.47 12.66 14.58
N PRO A 225 -24.66 12.71 15.23
CA PRO A 225 -25.96 12.62 14.55
C PRO A 225 -26.22 13.76 13.56
N ASN A 226 -25.66 14.95 13.83
CA ASN A 226 -25.75 16.13 12.95
C ASN A 226 -24.40 16.54 12.35
N LEU A 227 -23.46 15.59 12.22
CA LEU A 227 -22.09 15.87 11.74
C LEU A 227 -21.37 16.94 12.59
N GLU A 228 -21.67 17.01 13.88
CA GLU A 228 -21.21 18.07 14.77
C GLU A 228 -19.69 18.04 14.97
N ARG A 229 -19.09 16.84 14.99
CA ARG A 229 -17.63 16.69 15.06
C ARG A 229 -16.97 17.08 13.74
N ALA A 230 -17.53 16.66 12.61
CA ALA A 230 -17.05 17.06 11.29
C ALA A 230 -17.12 18.59 11.10
N ARG A 231 -18.19 19.23 11.58
CA ARG A 231 -18.35 20.70 11.53
C ARG A 231 -17.27 21.45 12.32
N LYS A 232 -16.85 20.91 13.47
CA LYS A 232 -15.78 21.53 14.28
C LYS A 232 -14.42 21.46 13.58
N LEU A 233 -14.18 20.44 12.75
CA LEU A 233 -12.92 20.21 12.07
C LEU A 233 -12.85 20.94 10.72
N ASN A 234 -13.92 20.86 9.92
CA ASN A 234 -13.93 21.33 8.52
C ASN A 234 -14.67 22.67 8.32
N GLY A 235 -15.27 23.23 9.38
CA GLY A 235 -16.00 24.50 9.31
C GLY A 235 -17.39 24.36 8.71
N ALA A 236 -17.73 25.22 7.74
CA ALA A 236 -19.07 25.33 7.17
C ALA A 236 -19.42 24.20 6.18
N PHE A 237 -18.43 23.70 5.43
CA PHE A 237 -18.63 22.61 4.48
C PHE A 237 -18.28 21.26 5.09
N GLN A 238 -19.05 20.24 4.70
CA GLN A 238 -19.00 18.90 5.29
C GLN A 238 -18.84 17.87 4.17
N PRO A 239 -17.60 17.54 3.74
CA PRO A 239 -17.37 16.56 2.68
C PRO A 239 -17.97 15.20 3.01
N GLU A 240 -18.10 14.87 4.30
CA GLU A 240 -18.73 13.64 4.80
C GLU A 240 -20.18 13.51 4.34
N GLN A 241 -20.87 14.61 3.99
CA GLN A 241 -22.22 14.56 3.45
C GLN A 241 -22.31 13.74 2.15
N ALA A 242 -21.26 13.68 1.33
CA ALA A 242 -21.25 12.83 0.13
C ALA A 242 -21.39 11.34 0.49
N THR A 243 -20.72 10.90 1.56
CA THR A 243 -20.87 9.56 2.11
C THR A 243 -22.33 9.30 2.51
N PHE A 244 -23.00 10.28 3.13
CA PHE A 244 -24.41 10.16 3.50
C PHE A 244 -25.37 10.18 2.30
N VAL A 245 -25.00 10.82 1.20
CA VAL A 245 -25.76 10.74 -0.07
C VAL A 245 -25.70 9.31 -0.62
N ARG A 246 -24.51 8.72 -0.73
CA ARG A 246 -24.35 7.33 -1.19
C ARG A 246 -25.08 6.35 -0.26
N LEU A 247 -24.95 6.52 1.06
CA LEU A 247 -25.67 5.72 2.05
C LEU A 247 -27.19 5.78 1.86
N GLY A 248 -27.76 6.99 1.75
CA GLY A 248 -29.20 7.16 1.55
C GLY A 248 -29.69 6.61 0.21
N ALA A 249 -28.89 6.75 -0.86
CA ALA A 249 -29.19 6.17 -2.15
C ALA A 249 -29.28 4.63 -2.06
N LEU A 250 -28.27 3.99 -1.48
CA LEU A 250 -28.22 2.53 -1.32
C LEU A 250 -29.31 1.98 -0.39
N GLU A 251 -29.64 2.69 0.70
CA GLU A 251 -30.77 2.31 1.56
C GLU A 251 -32.09 2.34 0.80
N GLY A 252 -32.29 3.36 -0.04
CA GLY A 252 -33.45 3.47 -0.92
C GLY A 252 -33.53 2.31 -1.91
N VAL A 253 -32.41 1.98 -2.56
CA VAL A 253 -32.28 0.84 -3.48
C VAL A 253 -32.59 -0.49 -2.79
N VAL A 254 -32.00 -0.75 -1.62
CA VAL A 254 -32.26 -1.98 -0.86
C VAL A 254 -33.72 -2.07 -0.40
N SER A 255 -34.34 -0.94 -0.05
CA SER A 255 -35.76 -0.88 0.33
C SER A 255 -36.67 -1.17 -0.86
N TYR A 256 -36.33 -0.66 -2.04
CA TYR A 256 -37.04 -0.94 -3.29
C TYR A 256 -37.02 -2.44 -3.62
N TYR A 257 -35.85 -3.10 -3.56
CA TYR A 257 -35.74 -4.55 -3.80
C TYR A 257 -36.41 -5.40 -2.72
N ALA A 258 -36.58 -4.87 -1.51
CA ALA A 258 -37.34 -5.53 -0.45
C ALA A 258 -38.87 -5.35 -0.59
N GLY A 259 -39.33 -4.55 -1.55
CA GLY A 259 -40.74 -4.28 -1.79
C GLY A 259 -41.35 -3.16 -0.92
N ASP A 260 -40.54 -2.45 -0.13
CA ASP A 260 -40.99 -1.31 0.67
C ASP A 260 -40.83 -0.02 -0.15
N LEU A 261 -41.84 0.28 -0.97
CA LEU A 261 -41.82 1.40 -1.91
C LEU A 261 -41.90 2.76 -1.19
N GLU A 262 -42.61 2.82 -0.06
CA GLU A 262 -42.72 4.05 0.73
C GLU A 262 -41.37 4.42 1.33
N ALA A 263 -40.71 3.49 2.02
CA ALA A 263 -39.38 3.71 2.58
C ALA A 263 -38.34 4.00 1.47
N ALA A 264 -38.42 3.32 0.33
CA ALA A 264 -37.57 3.60 -0.82
C ALA A 264 -37.74 5.03 -1.32
N SER A 265 -38.99 5.48 -1.52
CA SER A 265 -39.29 6.84 -2.00
C SER A 265 -38.80 7.92 -1.04
N ALA A 266 -39.00 7.74 0.27
CA ALA A 266 -38.56 8.66 1.30
C ALA A 266 -37.03 8.73 1.39
N GLY A 267 -36.37 7.57 1.39
CA GLY A 267 -34.91 7.46 1.43
C GLY A 267 -34.23 8.11 0.23
N LEU A 268 -34.71 7.82 -0.98
CA LEU A 268 -34.17 8.40 -2.22
C LEU A 268 -34.43 9.90 -2.32
N SER A 269 -35.61 10.38 -1.88
CA SER A 269 -35.92 11.81 -1.86
C SER A 269 -35.02 12.57 -0.89
N ALA A 270 -34.79 12.02 0.31
CA ALA A 270 -33.88 12.59 1.29
C ALA A 270 -32.40 12.58 0.80
N ALA A 271 -32.00 11.55 0.06
CA ALA A 271 -30.68 11.50 -0.60
C ALA A 271 -30.56 12.57 -1.70
N LYS A 272 -31.62 12.75 -2.51
CA LYS A 272 -31.69 13.78 -3.55
C LYS A 272 -31.58 15.20 -2.98
N GLU A 273 -32.27 15.50 -1.89
CA GLU A 273 -32.18 16.82 -1.24
C GLU A 273 -30.75 17.14 -0.78
N LYS A 274 -30.06 16.16 -0.19
CA LYS A 274 -28.65 16.32 0.23
C LYS A 274 -27.73 16.48 -0.98
N LEU A 275 -27.95 15.72 -2.05
CA LEU A 275 -27.19 15.83 -3.28
C LEU A 275 -27.31 17.23 -3.90
N LEU A 276 -28.51 17.82 -3.91
CA LEU A 276 -28.72 19.18 -4.40
C LEU A 276 -27.97 20.24 -3.57
N LYS A 277 -27.83 20.04 -2.26
CA LYS A 277 -27.04 20.93 -1.38
C LYS A 277 -25.54 20.85 -1.65
N LEU A 278 -25.04 19.70 -2.11
CA LEU A 278 -23.63 19.49 -2.44
C LEU A 278 -23.27 19.88 -3.88
N LYS A 279 -24.27 20.04 -4.76
CA LYS A 279 -24.04 20.46 -6.13
C LYS A 279 -23.53 21.90 -6.18
N VAL A 280 -22.49 22.08 -6.98
CA VAL A 280 -21.94 23.39 -7.29
C VAL A 280 -22.75 24.01 -8.42
N SER A 281 -23.03 25.30 -8.32
CA SER A 281 -23.72 26.04 -9.38
C SER A 281 -22.81 26.26 -10.59
N ASP A 282 -23.22 25.78 -11.76
CA ASP A 282 -22.50 25.98 -13.03
C ASP A 282 -22.32 27.47 -13.35
N HIS A 283 -23.29 28.31 -12.99
CA HIS A 283 -23.21 29.76 -13.19
C HIS A 283 -22.05 30.39 -12.40
N TYR A 284 -21.84 29.95 -11.15
CA TYR A 284 -20.76 30.47 -10.32
C TYR A 284 -19.40 29.90 -10.72
N LEU A 285 -19.36 28.66 -11.22
CA LEU A 285 -18.15 28.08 -11.80
C LEU A 285 -17.69 28.87 -13.03
N LEU A 286 -18.61 29.22 -13.94
CA LEU A 286 -18.29 30.04 -15.11
C LEU A 286 -17.77 31.42 -14.71
N MET A 287 -18.37 32.05 -13.69
CA MET A 287 -17.92 33.35 -13.21
C MET A 287 -16.48 33.32 -12.66
N LEU A 288 -16.13 32.28 -11.90
CA LEU A 288 -14.75 32.09 -11.42
C LEU A 288 -13.77 31.77 -12.57
N GLN A 289 -14.21 31.02 -13.58
CA GLN A 289 -13.41 30.77 -14.79
C GLN A 289 -13.15 32.06 -15.58
N ASP A 290 -14.16 32.93 -15.71
CA ASP A 290 -14.02 34.23 -16.35
C ASP A 290 -13.05 35.15 -15.59
N MET A 291 -12.93 34.99 -14.27
CA MET A 291 -11.92 35.65 -13.44
C MET A 291 -10.51 35.06 -13.61
N GLY A 292 -10.36 33.96 -14.36
CA GLY A 292 -9.08 33.30 -14.63
C GLY A 292 -8.70 32.22 -13.62
N TYR A 293 -9.67 31.69 -12.85
CA TYR A 293 -9.45 30.54 -11.97
C TYR A 293 -9.65 29.22 -12.72
N GLU A 294 -8.87 28.20 -12.35
CA GLU A 294 -9.01 26.84 -12.86
C GLU A 294 -10.32 26.21 -12.38
N VAL A 295 -10.89 25.31 -13.18
CA VAL A 295 -12.15 24.63 -12.85
C VAL A 295 -12.05 23.85 -11.53
N LYS A 296 -10.93 23.17 -11.29
CA LYS A 296 -10.71 22.36 -10.09
C LYS A 296 -10.66 23.22 -8.83
N GLU A 297 -9.83 24.27 -8.81
CA GLU A 297 -9.75 25.17 -7.65
C GLU A 297 -11.09 25.89 -7.41
N SER A 298 -11.79 26.29 -8.47
CA SER A 298 -13.10 26.93 -8.39
C SER A 298 -14.16 26.01 -7.80
N THR A 299 -14.17 24.74 -8.22
CA THR A 299 -15.10 23.73 -7.70
C THR A 299 -14.86 23.48 -6.22
N ARG A 300 -13.59 23.28 -5.81
CA ARG A 300 -13.22 23.10 -4.40
C ARG A 300 -13.62 24.31 -3.56
N ALA A 301 -13.36 25.52 -4.06
CA ALA A 301 -13.66 26.77 -3.35
C ALA A 301 -15.16 27.03 -3.19
N LEU A 302 -15.95 26.78 -4.23
CA LEU A 302 -17.41 26.91 -4.17
C LEU A 302 -18.03 25.85 -3.25
N ARG A 303 -17.48 24.64 -3.23
CA ARG A 303 -17.87 23.62 -2.24
C ARG A 303 -17.60 24.12 -0.83
N PHE A 304 -16.37 24.52 -0.55
CA PHE A 304 -15.98 25.06 0.77
C PHE A 304 -16.87 26.23 1.22
N SER A 305 -17.24 27.10 0.28
CA SER A 305 -17.97 28.34 0.54
C SER A 305 -19.49 28.19 0.45
N GLY A 306 -20.01 26.98 0.18
CA GLY A 306 -21.45 26.76 0.04
C GLY A 306 -22.10 27.54 -1.11
N ASN A 307 -21.41 27.64 -2.24
CA ASN A 307 -21.79 28.42 -3.43
C ASN A 307 -21.77 29.96 -3.25
N ASP A 308 -21.05 30.48 -2.26
CA ASP A 308 -20.75 31.93 -2.16
C ASP A 308 -19.47 32.28 -2.95
N ILE A 309 -19.58 33.23 -3.88
CA ILE A 309 -18.51 33.64 -4.79
C ILE A 309 -17.42 34.43 -4.04
N ASP A 310 -17.82 35.35 -3.16
CA ASP A 310 -16.87 36.23 -2.48
C ASP A 310 -16.00 35.42 -1.51
N ALA A 311 -16.63 34.52 -0.76
CA ALA A 311 -15.93 33.58 0.10
C ALA A 311 -15.06 32.60 -0.72
N ALA A 312 -15.51 32.15 -1.90
CA ALA A 312 -14.73 31.27 -2.76
C ALA A 312 -13.46 31.96 -3.31
N VAL A 313 -13.57 33.22 -3.75
CA VAL A 313 -12.42 34.00 -4.22
C VAL A 313 -11.40 34.21 -3.10
N HIS A 314 -11.87 34.54 -1.89
CA HIS A 314 -11.01 34.69 -0.72
C HIS A 314 -10.28 33.37 -0.40
N PHE A 315 -11.00 32.25 -0.43
CA PHE A 315 -10.42 30.92 -0.20
C PHE A 315 -9.35 30.57 -1.24
N ILE A 316 -9.61 30.77 -2.54
CA ILE A 316 -8.62 30.50 -3.61
C ILE A 316 -7.36 31.35 -3.41
N SER A 317 -7.52 32.64 -3.10
CA SER A 317 -6.39 33.54 -2.84
C SER A 317 -5.54 33.05 -1.66
N GLN A 318 -6.19 32.66 -0.56
CA GLN A 318 -5.53 32.12 0.62
C GLN A 318 -4.77 30.82 0.30
N GLN A 319 -5.39 29.89 -0.41
CA GLN A 319 -4.76 28.62 -0.80
C GLN A 319 -3.53 28.83 -1.69
N ARG A 320 -3.65 29.66 -2.73
CA ARG A 320 -2.51 30.02 -3.59
C ARG A 320 -1.36 30.66 -2.80
N GLY A 321 -1.67 31.46 -1.78
CA GLY A 321 -0.68 32.02 -0.87
C GLY A 321 0.08 30.95 -0.06
N LEU A 322 -0.66 30.04 0.57
CA LEU A 322 -0.09 28.94 1.34
C LEU A 322 0.74 27.98 0.48
N GLU A 323 0.27 27.67 -0.73
CA GLU A 323 1.02 26.84 -1.68
C GLU A 323 2.33 27.49 -2.12
N LYS A 324 2.31 28.80 -2.43
CA LYS A 324 3.53 29.55 -2.75
C LYS A 324 4.51 29.53 -1.59
N GLU A 325 4.05 29.70 -0.36
CA GLU A 325 4.90 29.64 0.83
C GLU A 325 5.48 28.24 1.04
N ARG A 326 4.67 27.18 0.92
CA ARG A 326 5.12 25.78 1.01
C ARG A 326 6.14 25.46 -0.08
N LYS A 327 5.89 25.89 -1.32
CA LYS A 327 6.82 25.71 -2.44
C LYS A 327 8.13 26.46 -2.20
N ALA A 328 8.08 27.69 -1.73
CA ALA A 328 9.26 28.48 -1.39
C ALA A 328 10.07 27.83 -0.24
N LYS A 329 9.40 27.33 0.81
CA LYS A 329 10.06 26.58 1.90
C LYS A 329 10.72 25.31 1.38
N ARG A 330 10.02 24.53 0.54
CA ARG A 330 10.56 23.30 -0.06
C ARG A 330 11.76 23.59 -0.96
N LEU A 331 11.69 24.62 -1.79
CA LEU A 331 12.83 25.05 -2.63
C LEU A 331 14.02 25.48 -1.77
N ARG A 332 13.81 26.31 -0.74
CA ARG A 332 14.88 26.70 0.20
C ARG A 332 15.50 25.50 0.90
N GLN A 333 14.69 24.53 1.33
CA GLN A 333 15.19 23.30 1.95
C GLN A 333 16.00 22.45 0.95
N GLN A 334 15.53 22.36 -0.31
CA GLN A 334 16.26 21.66 -1.37
C GLN A 334 17.58 22.35 -1.68
N GLU A 335 17.60 23.67 -1.85
CA GLU A 335 18.79 24.47 -2.06
C GLU A 335 19.77 24.31 -0.90
N TRP A 336 19.28 24.44 0.33
CA TRP A 336 20.06 24.22 1.56
C TRP A 336 20.66 22.81 1.64
N SER A 337 19.89 21.79 1.25
CA SER A 337 20.35 20.41 1.24
C SER A 337 21.38 20.14 0.12
N GLN A 338 21.16 20.67 -1.08
CA GLN A 338 22.10 20.56 -2.20
C GLN A 338 23.42 21.29 -1.90
N GLU A 339 23.34 22.46 -1.29
CA GLU A 339 24.52 23.22 -0.87
C GLU A 339 25.34 22.44 0.15
N ARG A 340 24.70 21.88 1.17
CA ARG A 340 25.38 21.01 2.15
C ARG A 340 25.94 19.72 1.54
N ALA A 341 25.25 19.14 0.56
CA ALA A 341 25.71 17.93 -0.13
C ALA A 341 27.02 18.15 -0.91
N LYS A 342 27.26 19.36 -1.44
CA LYS A 342 28.52 19.70 -2.14
C LYS A 342 29.74 19.58 -1.23
N TYR A 343 29.58 19.86 0.05
CA TYR A 343 30.67 19.86 1.03
C TYR A 343 30.85 18.49 1.71
N GLY A 344 29.99 17.51 1.45
CA GLY A 344 30.11 16.14 1.95
C GLY A 344 29.68 15.97 3.41
N ARG A 345 29.96 14.77 3.94
CA ARG A 345 29.64 14.38 5.33
C ARG A 345 30.92 14.28 6.17
N THR A 346 30.78 14.58 7.45
CA THR A 346 31.80 14.43 8.48
C THR A 346 31.99 12.95 8.85
N THR A 347 33.01 12.63 9.64
CA THR A 347 33.27 11.27 10.16
C THR A 347 32.14 10.75 11.06
N SER A 348 31.43 11.65 11.73
CA SER A 348 30.22 11.38 12.52
C SER A 348 28.93 11.22 11.71
N GLY A 349 28.97 11.43 10.39
CA GLY A 349 27.82 11.30 9.49
C GLY A 349 26.93 12.53 9.38
N ALA A 350 27.26 13.62 10.08
CA ALA A 350 26.61 14.93 9.93
C ALA A 350 27.05 15.62 8.62
N PHE A 351 26.23 16.53 8.11
CA PHE A 351 26.63 17.38 6.98
C PHE A 351 27.55 18.50 7.46
N VAL A 352 28.47 18.95 6.59
CA VAL A 352 29.32 20.10 6.90
C VAL A 352 28.47 21.34 7.15
N ASP A 353 28.71 22.04 8.25
CA ASP A 353 27.97 23.26 8.59
C ASP A 353 28.47 24.48 7.82
N VAL A 354 27.52 25.21 7.24
CA VAL A 354 27.78 26.36 6.35
C VAL A 354 28.30 27.57 7.13
N GLU A 355 27.90 27.74 8.40
CA GLU A 355 28.31 28.87 9.24
C GLU A 355 29.83 28.85 9.56
N PRO A 356 30.42 27.76 10.11
CA PRO A 356 31.88 27.66 10.28
C PRO A 356 32.65 27.76 8.96
N LEU A 357 32.11 27.17 7.89
CA LEU A 357 32.70 27.21 6.55
C LEU A 357 32.83 28.66 6.07
N ASP A 358 31.76 29.44 6.12
CA ASP A 358 31.77 30.84 5.67
C ASP A 358 32.65 31.72 6.56
N ILE A 359 32.68 31.51 7.88
CA ILE A 359 33.55 32.25 8.80
C ILE A 359 35.02 32.06 8.42
N ILE A 360 35.47 30.82 8.20
CA ILE A 360 36.87 30.53 7.87
C ILE A 360 37.19 30.96 6.43
N CYS A 361 36.25 30.83 5.48
CA CYS A 361 36.44 31.29 4.11
C CYS A 361 36.54 32.82 4.01
N ASN A 362 35.80 33.56 4.84
CA ASN A 362 35.91 35.01 4.94
C ASN A 362 37.28 35.47 5.48
N MET A 363 38.05 34.59 6.12
CA MET A 363 39.45 34.86 6.51
C MET A 363 40.44 34.68 5.35
N GLY A 364 39.98 34.31 4.15
CA GLY A 364 40.78 34.22 2.93
C GLY A 364 41.25 32.81 2.55
N TYR A 365 40.70 31.76 3.17
CA TYR A 365 41.02 30.36 2.85
C TYR A 365 40.09 29.77 1.78
N GLU A 366 40.59 28.82 1.00
CA GLU A 366 39.85 28.19 -0.09
C GLU A 366 38.71 27.31 0.43
N LYS A 367 37.50 27.47 -0.11
CA LYS A 367 36.28 26.74 0.30
C LYS A 367 36.43 25.22 0.29
N SER A 368 37.17 24.66 -0.67
CA SER A 368 37.39 23.21 -0.80
C SER A 368 38.21 22.63 0.37
N ILE A 369 39.30 23.33 0.74
CA ILE A 369 40.21 22.94 1.83
C ILE A 369 39.52 23.08 3.18
N VAL A 370 38.76 24.17 3.37
CA VAL A 370 38.02 24.40 4.61
C VAL A 370 36.90 23.38 4.80
N ALA A 371 36.18 23.02 3.73
CA ALA A 371 35.17 21.96 3.79
C ALA A 371 35.79 20.62 4.20
N GLU A 372 36.95 20.25 3.63
CA GLU A 372 37.63 19.00 3.99
C GLU A 372 38.18 19.03 5.43
N ALA A 373 38.70 20.18 5.89
CA ALA A 373 39.12 20.35 7.27
C ALA A 373 37.95 20.18 8.25
N LEU A 374 36.78 20.78 7.95
CA LEU A 374 35.56 20.63 8.75
C LEU A 374 35.02 19.19 8.75
N ARG A 375 35.22 18.43 7.67
CA ARG A 375 34.90 17.00 7.63
C ARG A 375 35.77 16.18 8.57
N GLN A 376 37.07 16.50 8.62
CA GLN A 376 38.04 15.81 9.48
C GLN A 376 37.89 16.17 10.96
N THR A 377 37.34 17.35 11.27
CA THR A 377 37.16 17.84 12.64
C THR A 377 35.71 17.82 13.11
N ASP A 378 34.83 17.06 12.45
CA ASP A 378 33.42 16.90 12.84
C ASP A 378 32.68 18.22 13.12
N ASN A 379 32.83 19.21 12.22
CA ASN A 379 32.25 20.56 12.33
C ASN A 379 32.71 21.43 13.52
N ASP A 380 33.78 21.07 14.23
CA ASP A 380 34.39 21.99 15.20
C ASP A 380 35.13 23.13 14.49
N ALA A 381 34.56 24.34 14.57
CA ALA A 381 35.10 25.54 13.94
C ALA A 381 36.52 25.90 14.42
N SER A 382 36.84 25.64 15.68
CA SER A 382 38.13 26.00 16.28
C SER A 382 39.25 25.04 15.84
N ALA A 383 38.98 23.73 15.89
CA ALA A 383 39.89 22.70 15.43
C ALA A 383 40.06 22.73 13.90
N ALA A 384 39.00 23.04 13.14
CA ALA A 384 39.09 23.23 11.70
C ALA A 384 39.99 24.41 11.34
N LEU A 385 39.83 25.55 12.03
CA LEU A 385 40.68 26.72 11.83
C LEU A 385 42.15 26.40 12.14
N GLU A 386 42.44 25.70 13.25
CA GLU A 386 43.81 25.28 13.60
C GLU A 386 44.43 24.38 12.53
N THR A 387 43.63 23.47 11.97
CA THR A 387 44.04 22.56 10.89
C THR A 387 44.33 23.30 9.58
N VAL A 388 43.56 24.36 9.29
CA VAL A 388 43.76 25.22 8.11
C VAL A 388 44.94 26.19 8.28
N LEU A 389 45.20 26.63 9.52
CA LEU A 389 46.33 27.50 9.88
C LEU A 389 47.68 26.78 9.79
N ASP A 390 47.73 25.49 10.13
CA ASP A 390 48.96 24.68 10.04
C ASP A 390 49.35 24.42 8.56
N PRO A 391 50.49 24.96 8.09
CA PRO A 391 50.91 24.82 6.68
C PRO A 391 51.09 23.37 6.24
N SER A 392 51.48 22.48 7.15
CA SER A 392 51.76 21.07 6.85
C SER A 392 50.46 20.30 6.62
N LYS A 393 49.47 20.51 7.49
CA LYS A 393 48.14 19.87 7.40
C LYS A 393 47.36 20.41 6.20
N ARG A 394 47.43 21.71 5.95
CA ARG A 394 46.82 22.33 4.76
C ARG A 394 47.37 21.77 3.45
N ALA A 395 48.69 21.59 3.35
CA ALA A 395 49.31 21.00 2.16
C ALA A 395 48.89 19.54 1.94
N ALA A 396 48.74 18.76 3.01
CA ALA A 396 48.24 17.39 2.95
C ALA A 396 46.80 17.32 2.43
N ILE A 397 45.90 18.18 2.93
CA ILE A 397 44.51 18.28 2.47
C ILE A 397 44.45 18.69 0.98
N ALA A 398 45.25 19.69 0.58
CA ALA A 398 45.30 20.14 -0.81
C ALA A 398 45.79 19.02 -1.77
N LEU A 399 46.78 18.22 -1.34
CA LEU A 399 47.25 17.07 -2.10
C LEU A 399 46.16 15.99 -2.22
N GLN A 400 45.44 15.72 -1.14
CA GLN A 400 44.35 14.73 -1.12
C GLN A 400 43.22 15.14 -2.07
N LEU A 401 42.82 16.41 -2.07
CA LEU A 401 41.82 16.96 -2.99
C LEU A 401 42.27 16.89 -4.47
N ALA A 402 43.56 17.15 -4.74
CA ALA A 402 44.11 17.05 -6.10
C ALA A 402 44.11 15.60 -6.62
N LEU A 403 44.42 14.62 -5.76
CA LEU A 403 44.41 13.20 -6.12
C LEU A 403 42.98 12.68 -6.37
N THR A 404 42.00 13.08 -5.56
CA THR A 404 40.60 12.70 -5.77
C THR A 404 40.01 13.35 -7.03
N ALA A 405 40.37 14.61 -7.32
CA ALA A 405 39.98 15.28 -8.56
C ALA A 405 40.60 14.63 -9.80
N SER A 406 41.83 14.11 -9.73
CA SER A 406 42.48 13.41 -10.84
C SER A 406 41.93 11.99 -11.10
N ASN A 407 41.30 11.37 -10.11
CA ASN A 407 40.71 10.03 -10.21
C ASN A 407 39.21 10.05 -10.61
N ALA A 408 38.57 11.23 -10.65
CA ALA A 408 37.22 11.38 -11.19
C ALA A 408 37.26 11.35 -12.73
N GLN A 409 36.58 10.38 -13.35
CA GLN A 409 36.51 10.24 -14.81
C GLN A 409 35.83 11.44 -15.52
N PRO A 410 36.18 11.74 -16.79
CA PRO A 410 35.87 13.00 -17.47
C PRO A 410 34.46 13.10 -18.08
N ASP A 411 33.43 12.47 -17.49
CA ASP A 411 32.08 12.48 -18.08
C ASP A 411 31.12 13.51 -17.44
N GLN A 412 31.56 14.32 -16.48
CA GLN A 412 30.72 15.34 -15.83
C GLN A 412 31.31 16.76 -15.74
N ALA A 413 32.44 17.05 -16.41
CA ALA A 413 33.16 18.31 -16.29
C ALA A 413 33.24 19.16 -17.58
N ALA A 414 32.28 19.01 -18.51
CA ALA A 414 32.31 19.74 -19.78
C ALA A 414 31.69 21.16 -19.72
N GLU A 415 30.97 21.55 -18.66
CA GLU A 415 30.27 22.85 -18.64
C GLU A 415 30.99 24.01 -17.90
N ALA A 416 32.16 23.79 -17.28
CA ALA A 416 32.76 24.81 -16.42
C ALA A 416 34.23 25.17 -16.68
N ALA A 417 34.85 24.72 -17.78
CA ALA A 417 36.28 24.94 -18.01
C ALA A 417 36.55 25.87 -19.20
N SER A 418 36.58 27.17 -18.94
CA SER A 418 37.27 28.15 -19.78
C SER A 418 38.28 28.93 -18.95
N ASN A 419 39.53 28.91 -19.41
CA ASN A 419 40.65 29.81 -19.09
C ASN A 419 41.43 29.56 -17.80
N ASP A 420 42.38 28.62 -17.83
CA ASP A 420 43.79 29.00 -17.58
C ASP A 420 44.77 27.95 -18.11
N SER A 421 45.58 28.30 -19.12
CA SER A 421 46.48 27.37 -19.82
C SER A 421 47.80 27.09 -19.06
N ARG A 422 48.05 27.82 -17.96
CA ARG A 422 49.31 27.78 -17.21
C ARG A 422 49.39 26.63 -16.21
N THR A 423 48.28 26.29 -15.58
CA THR A 423 48.18 25.20 -14.59
C THR A 423 48.33 23.83 -15.26
N GLN A 424 47.79 23.65 -16.47
CA GLN A 424 47.94 22.41 -17.24
C GLN A 424 49.39 22.13 -17.68
N GLN A 425 50.17 23.17 -17.97
CA GLN A 425 51.57 23.01 -18.39
C GLN A 425 52.48 22.60 -17.21
N LEU A 426 52.24 23.16 -16.02
CA LEU A 426 52.95 22.79 -14.80
C LEU A 426 52.61 21.36 -14.35
N ALA A 427 51.34 20.97 -14.43
CA ALA A 427 50.91 19.61 -14.08
C ALA A 427 51.54 18.54 -15.03
N LYS A 428 51.61 18.83 -16.33
CA LYS A 428 52.27 17.93 -17.30
C LYS A 428 53.79 17.84 -17.11
N ALA A 429 54.44 18.92 -16.67
CA ALA A 429 55.87 18.92 -16.41
C ALA A 429 56.23 18.09 -15.16
N LEU A 430 55.42 18.18 -14.10
CA LEU A 430 55.63 17.42 -12.86
C LEU A 430 55.38 15.91 -13.04
N ALA A 431 54.39 15.54 -13.85
CA ALA A 431 54.10 14.14 -14.16
C ALA A 431 55.26 13.45 -14.92
N ARG A 432 55.98 14.19 -15.77
CA ARG A 432 57.16 13.66 -16.48
C ARG A 432 58.35 13.41 -15.55
N SER A 433 58.60 14.29 -14.57
CA SER A 433 59.73 14.11 -13.65
C SER A 433 59.55 12.91 -12.69
N MET A 434 58.30 12.58 -12.33
CA MET A 434 58.03 11.38 -11.52
C MET A 434 58.15 10.08 -12.31
N ALA A 435 57.81 10.07 -13.60
CA ALA A 435 57.96 8.89 -14.46
C ALA A 435 59.44 8.51 -14.68
N GLU A 436 60.32 9.52 -14.76
CA GLU A 436 61.77 9.31 -14.92
C GLU A 436 62.45 8.80 -13.63
N ALA A 437 61.90 9.11 -12.45
CA ALA A 437 62.44 8.67 -11.17
C ALA A 437 62.15 7.19 -10.83
N MET A 438 61.19 6.55 -11.50
CA MET A 438 60.77 5.17 -11.23
C MET A 438 61.48 4.11 -12.10
N GLN A 439 62.36 4.51 -13.04
CA GLN A 439 63.02 3.58 -13.98
C GLN A 439 64.48 3.22 -13.66
N GLY A 440 65.02 3.59 -12.49
CA GLY A 440 66.44 3.36 -12.20
C GLY A 440 66.76 2.92 -10.77
N VAL A 441 66.40 1.70 -10.36
CA VAL A 441 67.10 0.95 -9.29
C VAL A 441 67.00 -0.56 -9.56
N GLU A 442 68.09 -1.17 -10.02
CA GLU A 442 68.30 -2.62 -10.10
C GLU A 442 68.69 -3.22 -8.73
N THR A 443 68.26 -4.45 -8.47
CA THR A 443 68.53 -5.25 -7.27
C THR A 443 69.94 -5.87 -7.29
N PRO A 444 70.50 -6.22 -6.10
CA PRO A 444 70.83 -7.63 -5.91
C PRO A 444 70.66 -8.16 -4.47
N THR A 445 70.36 -9.46 -4.37
CA THR A 445 70.51 -10.32 -3.18
C THR A 445 71.96 -10.86 -3.09
N PRO A 446 72.46 -11.28 -1.90
CA PRO A 446 72.49 -12.73 -1.62
C PRO A 446 72.38 -13.16 -0.13
N SER A 447 72.36 -14.49 0.02
CA SER A 447 72.14 -15.39 1.16
C SER A 447 73.22 -15.43 2.27
N GLY A 448 72.80 -15.78 3.51
CA GLY A 448 73.45 -16.82 4.32
C GLY A 448 74.25 -16.45 5.59
N ALA A 449 73.87 -17.11 6.71
CA ALA A 449 74.69 -17.56 7.86
C ALA A 449 74.77 -16.72 9.18
N ALA A 450 74.12 -17.31 10.21
CA ALA A 450 74.65 -17.71 11.53
C ALA A 450 75.04 -16.70 12.65
N SER A 451 74.40 -16.92 13.81
CA SER A 451 74.99 -17.15 15.16
C SER A 451 74.76 -16.17 16.33
N SER A 452 74.47 -16.81 17.48
CA SER A 452 74.59 -16.42 18.91
C SER A 452 73.51 -15.52 19.54
N CYS A 453 72.59 -16.04 20.39
CA CYS A 453 72.65 -16.38 21.84
C CYS A 453 72.60 -15.12 22.75
N GLN A 454 71.78 -14.98 23.82
CA GLN A 454 71.51 -15.86 24.97
C GLN A 454 70.20 -15.52 25.73
N SER A 455 69.48 -16.57 26.16
CA SER A 455 68.97 -16.89 27.51
C SER A 455 68.13 -15.92 28.36
N THR A 456 66.93 -16.37 28.78
CA THR A 456 66.63 -17.09 30.07
C THR A 456 65.11 -17.42 30.12
N HIS A 457 64.71 -18.71 30.10
CA HIS A 457 64.11 -19.50 31.21
C HIS A 457 62.95 -18.80 31.97
N VAL A 458 61.75 -19.38 32.17
CA VAL A 458 61.37 -20.65 32.83
C VAL A 458 59.97 -21.09 32.30
N ALA A 459 59.77 -22.26 31.66
CA ALA A 459 59.26 -23.56 32.18
C ALA A 459 57.93 -23.47 32.98
N VAL A 460 56.88 -24.29 32.80
CA VAL A 460 56.74 -25.77 32.88
C VAL A 460 55.36 -26.11 32.25
N ALA A 461 55.25 -26.89 31.15
CA ALA A 461 55.03 -28.36 31.04
C ALA A 461 53.72 -28.87 31.72
N GLN A 462 52.89 -29.74 31.13
CA GLN A 462 53.24 -31.02 30.49
C GLN A 462 52.22 -31.50 29.45
N ASN A 463 52.75 -32.09 28.39
CA ASN A 463 52.12 -33.02 27.45
C ASN A 463 51.90 -34.41 28.06
N VAL A 464 50.87 -35.15 27.61
CA VAL A 464 50.95 -36.59 27.30
C VAL A 464 50.06 -36.89 26.07
N HIS A 465 50.57 -37.73 25.15
CA HIS A 465 49.95 -38.18 23.89
C HIS A 465 49.81 -39.74 23.89
N PRO A 466 49.24 -40.42 22.86
CA PRO A 466 48.15 -41.41 22.89
C PRO A 466 48.69 -42.87 22.65
N PRO A 467 48.02 -43.92 22.08
CA PRO A 467 46.89 -44.11 21.13
C PRO A 467 45.82 -45.13 21.65
N ASP A 468 44.72 -45.57 21.02
CA ASP A 468 44.42 -46.14 19.69
C ASP A 468 42.88 -46.32 19.54
N GLY A 469 42.33 -46.37 18.32
CA GLY A 469 41.12 -47.15 18.02
C GLY A 469 39.89 -46.43 17.41
N ALA A 470 39.81 -46.45 16.08
CA ALA A 470 38.71 -46.20 15.12
C ALA A 470 37.23 -46.25 15.58
N GLU A 471 36.39 -45.29 15.14
CA GLU A 471 35.49 -45.39 13.96
C GLU A 471 34.50 -44.20 13.83
N LYS A 472 34.54 -43.54 12.66
CA LYS A 472 33.43 -42.93 11.86
C LYS A 472 32.51 -41.83 12.45
N SER A 473 32.88 -40.58 12.10
CA SER A 473 32.11 -39.58 11.30
C SER A 473 30.62 -39.31 11.60
N ALA A 474 30.33 -38.11 12.12
CA ALA A 474 29.37 -37.14 11.57
C ALA A 474 29.37 -35.86 12.45
N ASP A 475 30.01 -34.78 11.98
CA ASP A 475 29.85 -33.45 12.57
C ASP A 475 28.50 -32.84 12.15
N PRO A 476 27.77 -32.18 13.06
CA PRO A 476 26.51 -31.52 12.74
C PRO A 476 26.77 -30.21 11.99
N CYS A 477 26.26 -30.10 10.77
CA CYS A 477 26.24 -28.84 10.03
C CYS A 477 25.44 -27.79 10.84
N GLU A 478 26.13 -26.72 11.21
CA GLU A 478 25.53 -25.44 11.57
C GLU A 478 24.63 -24.99 10.42
N VAL A 479 23.33 -24.90 10.70
CA VAL A 479 22.37 -24.26 9.82
C VAL A 479 22.65 -22.77 9.90
N GLN A 480 23.39 -22.24 8.93
CA GLN A 480 23.36 -20.82 8.63
C GLN A 480 21.92 -20.48 8.26
N GLU A 481 21.22 -19.77 9.14
CA GLU A 481 19.95 -19.13 8.82
C GLU A 481 20.20 -18.22 7.61
N ALA A 482 19.66 -18.61 6.46
CA ALA A 482 19.69 -17.79 5.26
C ALA A 482 18.88 -16.52 5.52
N GLU A 483 19.54 -15.37 5.41
CA GLU A 483 18.90 -14.04 5.33
C GLU A 483 17.69 -14.11 4.36
N PRO A 484 16.50 -13.62 4.74
CA PRO A 484 15.36 -13.64 3.84
C PRO A 484 15.62 -12.65 2.70
N PHE A 485 15.91 -13.20 1.51
CA PHE A 485 16.03 -12.43 0.28
C PHE A 485 14.69 -11.76 -0.02
N GLN A 486 14.53 -10.48 0.37
CA GLN A 486 13.36 -9.69 0.01
C GLN A 486 13.39 -9.41 -1.49
N SER A 487 12.31 -9.76 -2.19
CA SER A 487 12.23 -9.55 -3.64
C SER A 487 11.91 -8.09 -3.97
N GLU A 488 12.33 -7.59 -5.14
CA GLU A 488 11.96 -6.22 -5.61
C GLU A 488 10.44 -5.99 -5.53
N LYS A 489 9.64 -7.04 -5.76
CA LYS A 489 8.18 -7.02 -5.68
C LYS A 489 7.66 -6.78 -4.25
N ASP A 490 8.38 -7.25 -3.22
CA ASP A 490 8.01 -7.01 -1.83
C ASP A 490 8.23 -5.53 -1.47
N THR A 491 9.29 -4.90 -1.99
CA THR A 491 9.54 -3.47 -1.79
C THR A 491 8.53 -2.58 -2.52
N GLU A 492 8.05 -2.98 -3.70
CA GLU A 492 6.97 -2.29 -4.40
C GLU A 492 5.66 -2.36 -3.60
N LEU A 493 5.36 -3.53 -3.04
CA LEU A 493 4.17 -3.75 -2.22
C LEU A 493 4.24 -3.00 -0.88
N GLU A 494 5.42 -2.92 -0.26
CA GLU A 494 5.67 -2.07 0.92
C GLU A 494 5.34 -0.61 0.63
N ASN A 495 5.87 -0.07 -0.47
CA ASN A 495 5.60 1.31 -0.88
C ASN A 495 4.12 1.53 -1.18
N GLU A 496 3.44 0.55 -1.80
CA GLU A 496 2.00 0.60 -2.02
C GLU A 496 1.21 0.65 -0.71
N ILE A 497 1.57 -0.16 0.28
CA ILE A 497 0.92 -0.19 1.60
C ILE A 497 1.13 1.13 2.33
N VAL A 498 2.37 1.64 2.34
CA VAL A 498 2.70 2.92 2.98
C VAL A 498 1.90 4.06 2.34
N ALA A 499 1.86 4.13 1.01
CA ALA A 499 1.05 5.12 0.30
C ALA A 499 -0.45 4.98 0.59
N SER A 500 -0.94 3.76 0.76
CA SER A 500 -2.34 3.47 1.06
C SER A 500 -2.75 3.87 2.47
N VAL A 501 -1.83 3.76 3.45
CA VAL A 501 -2.11 4.11 4.86
C VAL A 501 -1.86 5.58 5.15
N GLN A 502 -0.86 6.21 4.53
CA GLN A 502 -0.52 7.62 4.79
C GLN A 502 -1.52 8.63 4.20
N GLY A 503 -2.46 8.19 3.35
CA GLY A 503 -3.45 9.07 2.73
C GLY A 503 -2.83 9.99 1.67
N GLY A 504 -3.68 10.51 0.77
CA GLY A 504 -3.24 11.37 -0.33
C GLY A 504 -2.48 12.61 0.14
N ALA A 505 -1.51 13.07 -0.66
CA ALA A 505 -0.64 14.20 -0.35
C ALA A 505 -1.36 15.56 -0.28
N ASP A 506 -2.62 15.65 -0.74
CA ASP A 506 -3.40 16.88 -0.80
C ASP A 506 -4.54 16.89 0.26
N PRO A 507 -4.45 17.77 1.29
CA PRO A 507 -5.50 17.94 2.30
C PRO A 507 -6.88 18.33 1.74
N LEU A 508 -6.96 18.80 0.49
CA LEU A 508 -8.20 19.23 -0.15
C LEU A 508 -8.82 18.15 -1.06
N ASP A 509 -8.24 16.95 -1.15
CA ASP A 509 -8.80 15.86 -1.98
C ASP A 509 -10.24 15.50 -1.57
N ALA A 510 -10.60 15.67 -0.30
CA ALA A 510 -11.96 15.49 0.19
C ALA A 510 -13.00 16.40 -0.50
N TYR A 511 -12.57 17.49 -1.14
CA TYR A 511 -13.43 18.41 -1.88
C TYR A 511 -13.58 18.04 -3.35
N ASP A 512 -12.88 17.02 -3.86
CA ASP A 512 -12.97 16.53 -5.25
C ASP A 512 -13.96 15.37 -5.41
N MET A 513 -15.08 15.46 -4.71
CA MET A 513 -16.14 14.44 -4.76
C MET A 513 -16.83 14.43 -6.13
N ASN A 514 -16.99 13.25 -6.71
CA ASN A 514 -17.86 13.04 -7.86
C ASN A 514 -19.10 12.27 -7.41
N LEU A 515 -20.29 12.84 -7.63
CA LEU A 515 -21.58 12.28 -7.22
C LEU A 515 -22.48 11.94 -8.42
N THR A 516 -21.92 11.88 -9.63
CA THR A 516 -22.69 11.60 -10.85
C THR A 516 -23.34 10.22 -10.81
N GLU A 517 -22.61 9.20 -10.32
CA GLU A 517 -23.17 7.85 -10.26
C GLU A 517 -24.30 7.74 -9.23
N GLU A 518 -24.17 8.38 -8.08
CA GLU A 518 -25.22 8.45 -7.06
C GLU A 518 -26.45 9.20 -7.58
N GLU A 519 -26.24 10.28 -8.34
CA GLU A 519 -27.32 11.01 -8.98
C GLU A 519 -28.09 10.11 -9.96
N ASP A 520 -27.38 9.39 -10.82
CA ASP A 520 -27.98 8.48 -11.80
C ASP A 520 -28.79 7.39 -11.10
N VAL A 521 -28.25 6.80 -10.02
CA VAL A 521 -28.95 5.80 -9.21
C VAL A 521 -30.22 6.40 -8.60
N ILE A 522 -30.11 7.55 -7.94
CA ILE A 522 -31.25 8.20 -7.29
C ILE A 522 -32.35 8.52 -8.30
N ASN A 523 -32.00 9.12 -9.44
CA ASN A 523 -32.97 9.49 -10.47
C ASN A 523 -33.60 8.26 -11.13
N THR A 524 -32.82 7.21 -11.38
CA THR A 524 -33.33 5.96 -11.97
C THR A 524 -34.37 5.30 -11.06
N PHE A 525 -34.07 5.13 -9.78
CA PHE A 525 -35.01 4.46 -8.86
C PHE A 525 -36.22 5.33 -8.51
N LEU A 526 -36.08 6.66 -8.44
CA LEU A 526 -37.22 7.55 -8.32
C LEU A 526 -38.15 7.45 -9.54
N ALA A 527 -37.60 7.36 -10.75
CA ALA A 527 -38.40 7.17 -11.97
C ALA A 527 -39.12 5.81 -11.97
N LEU A 528 -38.44 4.73 -11.53
CA LEU A 528 -39.05 3.41 -11.40
C LEU A 528 -40.21 3.41 -10.40
N LEU A 529 -40.06 4.07 -9.25
CA LEU A 529 -41.13 4.21 -8.25
C LEU A 529 -42.35 4.98 -8.80
N LEU A 530 -42.12 6.04 -9.58
CA LEU A 530 -43.20 6.78 -10.24
C LEU A 530 -43.94 5.91 -11.27
N SER A 531 -43.24 5.02 -11.97
CA SER A 531 -43.86 4.10 -12.94
C SER A 531 -44.66 2.96 -12.31
N GLN A 532 -44.41 2.62 -11.04
CA GLN A 532 -45.16 1.58 -10.32
C GLN A 532 -46.35 2.13 -9.52
N SER A 533 -46.40 3.44 -9.32
CA SER A 533 -47.47 4.13 -8.57
C SER A 533 -48.55 4.73 -9.45
N GLY A 534 -48.32 4.81 -10.77
CA GLY A 534 -49.34 5.12 -11.79
C GLY A 534 -49.85 3.86 -12.46
#